data_AF-A0A3D5AS22-F1
#
_entry.id   AF-A0A3D5AS22-F1
#
_cell.length_a   1.000
_cell.length_b   1.000
_cell.length_c   1.000
_cell.angle_alpha   90.00
_cell.angle_beta   90.00
_cell.angle_gamma   90.00
#
_symmetry.space_group_name_H-M   'P 1'
#
loop_
_entity.id
_entity.type
_entity.pdbx_description
1 polymer ?
#
loop_
_entity_poly.entity_id
_entity_poly.type
_entity_poly.pdbx_seq_one_letter_code
_entity_poly.pdbx_strand_id
1 'polypeptide(L)'
;SSSEQETASQLQLQQSVDLASATVELESRRVAEAQAERKVATASQTLAQTRVDNARTRRQDYAQVSADKVALDTASAHASGGFTETEGGYSVHLSTSGETVNLGDEDYEIMRNAAWHRGMIQREFELEDMARTEQEYAKHKLVADAQVALSDKRISVAQQGRAIAVLRQQQAKELLEYAQSKTFDAALWHALADRMRELAHLYLDRAIEIAYVMQSAYNFETDAGLDNIAMSYGTSDALNGLLGGQALMADIDYFTYHEIMQTRSKEIPIRTVLSLSEHFPYSLFQFRRNGVASFETTLELFDRLYPGTYLHRIKSVEVVVEGVIPADGIYGSLRNSGVSTFRTVDNTAKARLQPLETQVLSSYTARGDAVIFQPSNETRGVFEDSGLCTAWTLSIPPGANDLRYESISDLKIVMHHTAFHDPDLETVVQAALPTTGSRSRTFSLRESRPDAYFLLLETGTAAFSLTAGDFPYQHVAPVTQRIVVFAIAASGGPAAGLVVDLTGPGGVTARATVGADGSVSSGAGSTLDAFIGKTPLTDWTVTLDPAVNTAFFVEEPAGSGVQRVSGIRDLLIGLDYSYTVRTGA
;
A
#
# COMPACT_ATOMS: atom_id res chain seq x y z
N SER A 1 22.59 8.15 8.37
CA SER A 1 21.54 7.90 9.39
C SER A 1 22.08 8.15 10.79
N SER A 2 21.23 8.31 11.83
CA SER A 2 21.72 8.48 13.22
C SER A 2 22.58 7.29 13.67
N SER A 3 22.24 6.07 13.22
CA SER A 3 23.05 4.88 13.46
C SER A 3 24.45 4.98 12.84
N GLU A 4 24.55 5.38 11.58
CA GLU A 4 25.85 5.59 10.90
C GLU A 4 26.69 6.66 11.60
N GLN A 5 26.07 7.76 12.03
CA GLN A 5 26.78 8.81 12.79
C GLN A 5 27.35 8.26 14.09
N GLU A 6 26.59 7.41 14.78
CA GLU A 6 27.04 6.80 16.03
C GLU A 6 28.13 5.76 15.83
N THR A 7 28.01 4.91 14.81
CA THR A 7 29.10 3.97 14.44
C THR A 7 30.37 4.71 14.04
N ALA A 8 30.26 5.81 13.29
CA ALA A 8 31.40 6.64 12.89
C ALA A 8 32.04 7.33 14.10
N SER A 9 31.24 7.86 15.03
CA SER A 9 31.71 8.46 16.27
C SER A 9 32.45 7.43 17.13
N GLN A 10 31.89 6.23 17.29
CA GLN A 10 32.53 5.14 18.01
C GLN A 10 33.85 4.72 17.36
N LEU A 11 33.90 4.62 16.02
CA LEU A 11 35.12 4.30 15.29
C LEU A 11 36.19 5.38 15.50
N GLN A 12 35.81 6.66 15.48
CA GLN A 12 36.74 7.75 15.75
C GLN A 12 37.30 7.72 17.18
N LEU A 13 36.47 7.37 18.17
CA LEU A 13 36.91 7.19 19.55
C LEU A 13 37.85 5.99 19.70
N GLN A 14 37.56 4.88 19.02
CA GLN A 14 38.44 3.72 18.96
C GLN A 14 39.82 4.10 18.40
N GLN A 15 39.84 4.81 17.26
CA GLN A 15 41.09 5.32 16.66
C GLN A 15 41.83 6.28 17.60
N SER A 16 41.11 7.12 18.35
CA SER A 16 41.72 8.00 19.36
C SER A 16 42.40 7.21 20.48
N VAL A 17 41.81 6.11 20.94
CA VAL A 17 42.42 5.22 21.95
C VAL A 17 43.68 4.57 21.39
N ASP A 18 43.62 4.07 20.16
CA ASP A 18 44.76 3.43 19.50
C ASP A 18 45.92 4.41 19.31
N LEU A 19 45.64 5.62 18.83
CA LEU A 19 46.64 6.70 18.72
C LEU A 19 47.22 7.06 20.08
N ALA A 20 46.39 7.21 21.12
CA ALA A 20 46.88 7.49 22.46
C ALA A 20 47.77 6.38 22.99
N SER A 21 47.44 5.10 22.73
CA SER A 21 48.28 3.96 23.11
C SER A 21 49.67 4.00 22.44
N ALA A 22 49.72 4.32 21.15
CA ALA A 22 50.96 4.47 20.40
C ALA A 22 51.80 5.66 20.93
N THR A 23 51.16 6.77 21.33
CA THR A 23 51.87 7.90 21.95
C THR A 23 52.47 7.54 23.31
N VAL A 24 51.78 6.72 24.12
CA VAL A 24 52.34 6.21 25.39
C VAL A 24 53.58 5.35 25.13
N GLU A 25 53.54 4.50 24.12
CA GLU A 25 54.70 3.70 23.72
C GLU A 25 55.87 4.59 23.27
N LEU A 26 55.61 5.59 22.41
CA LEU A 26 56.63 6.54 21.95
C LEU A 26 57.28 7.29 23.11
N GLU A 27 56.49 7.83 24.04
CA GLU A 27 57.00 8.54 25.21
C GLU A 27 57.76 7.60 26.16
N SER A 28 57.37 6.32 26.26
CA SER A 28 58.15 5.33 27.02
C SER A 28 59.53 5.08 26.41
N ARG A 29 59.64 5.08 25.07
CA ARG A 29 60.91 4.96 24.36
C ARG A 29 61.77 6.21 24.56
N ARG A 30 61.19 7.41 24.57
CA ARG A 30 61.90 8.67 24.90
C ARG A 30 62.47 8.68 26.31
N VAL A 31 61.75 8.11 27.29
CA VAL A 31 62.28 7.93 28.66
C VAL A 31 63.49 6.99 28.63
N ALA A 32 63.42 5.87 27.90
CA ALA A 32 64.53 4.93 27.79
C ALA A 32 65.74 5.56 27.08
N GLU A 33 65.52 6.36 26.04
CA GLU A 33 66.56 7.13 25.35
C GLU A 33 67.24 8.14 26.29
N ALA A 34 66.47 8.93 27.03
CA ALA A 34 67.01 9.88 28.01
C ALA A 34 67.82 9.17 29.12
N GLN A 35 67.40 7.96 29.53
CA GLN A 35 68.18 7.14 30.47
C GLN A 35 69.49 6.64 29.84
N ALA A 36 69.50 6.30 28.55
CA ALA A 36 70.71 5.93 27.83
C ALA A 36 71.66 7.13 27.68
N GLU A 37 71.16 8.33 27.35
CA GLU A 37 71.95 9.57 27.32
C GLU A 37 72.62 9.84 28.67
N ARG A 38 71.90 9.65 29.78
CA ARG A 38 72.47 9.80 31.12
C ARG A 38 73.61 8.83 31.38
N LYS A 39 73.51 7.57 30.94
CA LYS A 39 74.61 6.60 31.05
C LYS A 39 75.85 7.09 30.31
N VAL A 40 75.68 7.63 29.11
CA VAL A 40 76.78 8.23 28.33
C VAL A 40 77.38 9.44 29.06
N ALA A 41 76.54 10.35 29.56
CA ALA A 41 77.01 11.51 30.32
C ALA A 41 77.80 11.11 31.59
N THR A 42 77.34 10.07 32.30
CA THR A 42 78.01 9.52 33.49
C THR A 42 79.37 8.91 33.13
N ALA A 43 79.46 8.20 31.99
CA ALA A 43 80.72 7.68 31.49
C ALA A 43 81.69 8.82 31.13
N SER A 44 81.21 9.91 30.50
CA SER A 44 82.01 11.10 30.22
C SER A 44 82.50 11.80 31.50
N GLN A 45 81.66 11.88 32.53
CA GLN A 45 82.03 12.41 33.85
C GLN A 45 83.13 11.56 34.51
N THR A 46 82.98 10.23 34.46
CA THR A 46 83.97 9.28 35.01
C THR A 46 85.32 9.41 34.29
N LEU A 47 85.30 9.55 32.96
CA LEU A 47 86.49 9.81 32.17
C LEU A 47 87.15 11.15 32.53
N ALA A 48 86.35 12.22 32.70
CA ALA A 48 86.87 13.52 33.10
C ALA A 48 87.51 13.49 34.50
N GLN A 49 86.89 12.79 35.45
CA GLN A 49 87.46 12.56 36.78
C GLN A 49 88.80 11.81 36.70
N THR A 50 88.84 10.72 35.91
CA THR A 50 90.06 9.94 35.69
C THR A 50 91.20 10.80 35.11
N ARG A 51 90.89 11.72 34.19
CA ARG A 51 91.89 12.66 33.63
C ARG A 51 92.45 13.61 34.69
N VAL A 52 91.61 14.13 35.59
CA VAL A 52 92.05 14.97 36.72
C VAL A 52 92.96 14.18 37.66
N ASP A 53 92.57 12.96 38.03
CA ASP A 53 93.34 12.12 38.95
C ASP A 53 94.68 11.69 38.33
N ASN A 54 94.70 11.33 37.05
CA ASN A 54 95.93 11.03 36.32
C ASN A 54 96.85 12.26 36.21
N ALA A 55 96.31 13.46 35.96
CA ALA A 55 97.11 14.68 35.92
C ALA A 55 97.71 15.04 37.28
N ARG A 56 96.94 14.86 38.37
CA ARG A 56 97.44 15.03 39.75
C ARG A 56 98.55 14.05 40.09
N THR A 57 98.33 12.77 39.79
CA THR A 57 99.30 11.70 40.04
C THR A 57 100.57 11.98 39.24
N ARG A 58 100.44 12.30 37.94
CA ARG A 58 101.58 12.66 37.08
C ARG A 58 102.38 13.85 37.63
N ARG A 59 101.70 14.89 38.14
CA ARG A 59 102.36 16.05 38.74
C ARG A 59 103.10 15.69 40.04
N GLN A 60 102.51 14.83 40.87
CA GLN A 60 103.13 14.35 42.12
C GLN A 60 104.34 13.46 41.86
N ASP A 61 104.22 12.48 40.96
CA ASP A 61 105.30 11.59 40.55
C ASP A 61 106.47 12.39 39.98
N TYR A 62 106.16 13.35 39.09
CA TYR A 62 107.18 14.25 38.55
C TYR A 62 107.84 15.09 39.65
N ALA A 63 107.07 15.66 40.59
CA ALA A 63 107.61 16.48 41.67
C ALA A 63 108.61 15.72 42.56
N GLN A 64 108.36 14.42 42.79
CA GLN A 64 109.24 13.53 43.55
C GLN A 64 110.51 13.18 42.77
N VAL A 65 110.37 12.65 41.55
CA VAL A 65 111.51 12.14 40.76
C VAL A 65 112.39 13.27 40.21
N SER A 66 111.80 14.43 39.90
CA SER A 66 112.56 15.57 39.34
C SER A 66 113.61 16.12 40.31
N ALA A 67 113.39 16.06 41.63
CA ALA A 67 114.37 16.50 42.61
C ALA A 67 115.62 15.60 42.59
N ASP A 68 115.43 14.28 42.53
CA ASP A 68 116.51 13.30 42.44
C ASP A 68 117.28 13.46 41.12
N LYS A 69 116.58 13.70 40.02
CA LYS A 69 117.20 13.99 38.72
C LYS A 69 118.09 15.24 38.78
N VAL A 70 117.59 16.35 39.33
CA VAL A 70 118.37 17.59 39.48
C VAL A 70 119.61 17.33 40.35
N ALA A 71 119.48 16.56 41.45
CA ALA A 71 120.61 16.19 42.28
C ALA A 71 121.68 15.38 41.51
N LEU A 72 121.27 14.38 40.72
CA LEU A 72 122.19 13.59 39.89
C LEU A 72 122.86 14.43 38.79
N ASP A 73 122.10 15.28 38.10
CA ASP A 73 122.61 16.19 37.06
C ASP A 73 123.65 17.17 37.66
N THR A 74 123.41 17.69 38.86
CA THR A 74 124.35 18.58 39.56
C THR A 74 125.61 17.86 40.03
N ALA A 75 125.49 16.62 40.52
CA ALA A 75 126.65 15.81 40.90
C ALA A 75 127.52 15.47 39.67
N SER A 76 126.90 15.15 38.53
CA SER A 76 127.61 14.92 37.27
C SER A 76 128.33 16.19 36.77
N ALA A 77 127.68 17.35 36.88
CA ALA A 77 128.28 18.63 36.51
C ALA A 77 129.45 19.00 37.44
N HIS A 78 129.32 18.74 38.74
CA HIS A 78 130.39 18.92 39.73
C HIS A 78 131.63 18.08 39.41
N ALA A 79 131.45 16.78 39.12
CA ALA A 79 132.55 15.88 38.77
C ALA A 79 133.26 16.24 37.44
N SER A 80 132.61 17.03 36.58
CA SER A 80 133.15 17.47 35.30
C SER A 80 133.91 18.80 35.39
N GLY A 81 133.82 19.51 36.52
CA GLY A 81 134.50 20.79 36.74
C GLY A 81 135.91 20.65 37.33
N GLY A 82 136.81 21.55 36.95
CA GLY A 82 138.18 21.62 37.50
C GLY A 82 138.25 22.27 38.89
N PHE A 83 139.42 22.19 39.53
CA PHE A 83 139.72 22.85 40.82
C PHE A 83 140.41 24.22 40.65
N THR A 84 140.27 24.85 39.50
CA THR A 84 140.88 26.14 39.21
C THR A 84 139.99 27.28 39.72
N GLU A 85 140.62 28.26 40.38
CA GLU A 85 139.96 29.48 40.81
C GLU A 85 139.79 30.43 39.61
N THR A 86 138.57 30.92 39.39
CA THR A 86 138.21 31.93 38.40
C THR A 86 138.31 33.30 39.05
N GLU A 87 139.36 34.06 38.69
CA GLU A 87 139.63 35.38 39.25
C GLU A 87 138.44 36.34 39.05
N GLY A 88 137.79 36.76 40.14
CA GLY A 88 136.64 37.66 40.15
C GLY A 88 135.25 37.00 40.15
N GLY A 89 135.19 35.66 40.16
CA GLY A 89 133.94 34.89 40.21
C GLY A 89 133.16 34.89 38.90
N TYR A 90 132.19 33.97 38.75
CA TYR A 90 131.32 33.92 37.58
C TYR A 90 129.85 34.08 37.96
N SER A 91 129.19 35.06 37.35
CA SER A 91 127.75 35.31 37.54
C SER A 91 127.01 35.39 36.21
N VAL A 92 125.75 34.95 36.21
CA VAL A 92 124.88 34.98 35.02
C VAL A 92 123.65 35.83 35.33
N HIS A 93 123.37 36.78 34.43
CA HIS A 93 122.14 37.55 34.48
C HIS A 93 121.02 36.83 33.73
N LEU A 94 119.93 36.51 34.42
CA LEU A 94 118.76 35.85 33.84
C LEU A 94 117.79 36.91 33.30
N SER A 95 117.63 36.97 31.97
CA SER A 95 116.85 38.02 31.30
C SER A 95 115.34 37.96 31.58
N THR A 96 114.79 36.80 31.90
CA THR A 96 113.34 36.63 32.16
C THR A 96 112.95 37.00 33.59
N SER A 97 113.75 36.61 34.60
CA SER A 97 113.49 36.95 36.01
C SER A 97 114.11 38.28 36.44
N GLY A 98 115.11 38.78 35.70
CA GLY A 98 115.89 39.97 36.05
C GLY A 98 116.91 39.74 37.17
N GLU A 99 117.09 38.50 37.62
CA GLU A 99 117.97 38.12 38.72
C GLU A 99 119.41 37.87 38.22
N THR A 100 120.41 38.35 38.96
CA THR A 100 121.82 37.98 38.73
C THR A 100 122.20 36.88 39.71
N VAL A 101 122.48 35.70 39.17
CA VAL A 101 122.83 34.51 39.95
C VAL A 101 124.35 34.40 40.02
N ASN A 102 124.91 34.38 41.23
CA ASN A 102 126.32 34.08 41.44
C ASN A 102 126.53 32.56 41.42
N LEU A 103 127.42 32.08 40.56
CA LEU A 103 127.70 30.66 40.38
C LEU A 103 128.95 30.21 41.14
N GLY A 104 129.69 31.11 41.77
CA GLY A 104 130.87 30.81 42.58
C GLY A 104 132.18 31.19 41.89
N ASP A 105 133.28 30.91 42.58
CA ASP A 105 134.62 31.38 42.21
C ASP A 105 135.55 30.23 41.77
N GLU A 106 135.10 28.97 41.81
CA GLU A 106 135.84 27.79 41.33
C GLU A 106 135.07 27.08 40.17
N ASP A 107 135.79 26.52 39.19
CA ASP A 107 135.18 25.95 37.96
C ASP A 107 134.09 24.89 38.26
N TYR A 108 134.30 24.02 39.26
CA TYR A 108 133.29 23.03 39.65
C TYR A 108 132.07 23.65 40.32
N GLU A 109 132.23 24.75 41.07
CA GLU A 109 131.11 25.46 41.69
C GLU A 109 130.25 26.08 40.61
N ILE A 110 130.89 26.70 39.62
CA ILE A 110 130.22 27.33 38.48
C ILE A 110 129.39 26.29 37.73
N MET A 111 129.97 25.15 37.37
CA MET A 111 129.25 24.09 36.64
C MET A 111 128.14 23.44 37.47
N ARG A 112 128.38 23.14 38.75
CA ARG A 112 127.39 22.56 39.67
C ARG A 112 126.21 23.50 39.87
N ASN A 113 126.48 24.77 40.21
CA ASN A 113 125.46 25.76 40.50
C ASN A 113 124.67 26.11 39.22
N ALA A 114 125.32 26.20 38.06
CA ALA A 114 124.64 26.41 36.77
C ALA A 114 123.73 25.23 36.40
N ALA A 115 124.17 23.99 36.64
CA ALA A 115 123.34 22.80 36.46
C ALA A 115 122.14 22.78 37.41
N TRP A 116 122.34 23.20 38.67
CA TRP A 116 121.28 23.27 39.68
C TRP A 116 120.21 24.29 39.31
N HIS A 117 120.62 25.52 39.00
CA HIS A 117 119.70 26.60 38.62
C HIS A 117 118.90 26.24 37.34
N ARG A 118 119.57 25.72 36.30
CA ARG A 118 118.90 25.24 35.09
C ARG A 118 117.92 24.10 35.37
N GLY A 119 118.32 23.12 36.17
CA GLY A 119 117.47 21.99 36.55
C GLY A 119 116.24 22.42 37.35
N MET A 120 116.41 23.39 38.26
CA MET A 120 115.31 23.96 39.05
C MET A 120 114.34 24.77 38.19
N ILE A 121 114.84 25.62 37.27
CA ILE A 121 113.98 26.38 36.34
C ILE A 121 113.17 25.43 35.45
N GLN A 122 113.80 24.40 34.87
CA GLN A 122 113.10 23.42 34.04
C GLN A 122 112.05 22.66 34.85
N ARG A 123 112.39 22.23 36.07
CA ARG A 123 111.48 21.53 36.98
C ARG A 123 110.26 22.39 37.33
N GLU A 124 110.48 23.66 37.67
CA GLU A 124 109.41 24.58 38.04
C GLU A 124 108.48 24.86 36.85
N PHE A 125 109.03 25.10 35.67
CA PHE A 125 108.24 25.27 34.44
C PHE A 125 107.39 24.02 34.12
N GLU A 126 107.97 22.82 34.21
CA GLU A 126 107.23 21.57 33.97
C GLU A 126 106.15 21.34 35.04
N LEU A 127 106.40 21.67 36.30
CA LEU A 127 105.39 21.61 37.36
C LEU A 127 104.25 22.61 37.16
N GLU A 128 104.55 23.83 36.72
CA GLU A 128 103.56 24.85 36.37
C GLU A 128 102.73 24.43 35.15
N ASP A 129 103.34 23.86 34.13
CA ASP A 129 102.63 23.34 32.95
C ASP A 129 101.67 22.20 33.32
N MET A 130 102.14 21.26 34.15
CA MET A 130 101.29 20.21 34.70
C MET A 130 100.18 20.77 35.59
N ALA A 131 100.43 21.84 36.36
CA ALA A 131 99.40 22.51 37.16
C ALA A 131 98.33 23.19 36.30
N ARG A 132 98.71 23.82 35.17
CA ARG A 132 97.77 24.37 34.19
C ARG A 132 96.91 23.27 33.56
N THR A 133 97.51 22.14 33.19
CA THR A 133 96.81 20.97 32.66
C THR A 133 95.82 20.40 33.68
N GLU A 134 96.21 20.31 34.95
CA GLU A 134 95.32 19.90 36.05
C GLU A 134 94.09 20.83 36.16
N GLN A 135 94.30 22.15 36.10
CA GLN A 135 93.22 23.14 36.13
C GLN A 135 92.30 23.04 34.90
N GLU A 136 92.86 22.81 33.72
CA GLU A 136 92.08 22.60 32.49
C GLU A 136 91.17 21.37 32.61
N TYR A 137 91.71 20.22 33.05
CA TYR A 137 90.90 19.02 33.28
C TYR A 137 89.87 19.20 34.39
N ALA A 138 90.18 19.97 35.45
CA ALA A 138 89.21 20.32 36.48
C ALA A 138 88.03 21.12 35.91
N LYS A 139 88.28 22.05 34.98
CA LYS A 139 87.22 22.77 34.26
C LYS A 139 86.41 21.85 33.34
N HIS A 140 87.06 20.93 32.62
CA HIS A 140 86.34 19.94 31.81
C HIS A 140 85.43 19.03 32.64
N LYS A 141 85.87 18.67 33.86
CA LYS A 141 85.03 17.92 34.80
C LYS A 141 83.77 18.70 35.17
N LEU A 142 83.86 20.00 35.46
CA LEU A 142 82.68 20.83 35.77
C LEU A 142 81.65 20.82 34.62
N VAL A 143 82.12 20.86 33.37
CA VAL A 143 81.24 20.74 32.20
C VAL A 143 80.57 19.37 32.14
N ALA A 144 81.31 18.28 32.43
CA ALA A 144 80.75 16.94 32.47
C ALA A 144 79.73 16.77 33.62
N ASP A 145 79.98 17.35 34.80
CA ASP A 145 79.05 17.37 35.94
C ASP A 145 77.74 18.09 35.56
N ALA A 146 77.85 19.24 34.87
CA ALA A 146 76.69 19.98 34.36
C ALA A 146 75.91 19.17 33.30
N GLN A 147 76.58 18.40 32.46
CA GLN A 147 75.95 17.54 31.46
C GLN A 147 75.14 16.40 32.10
N VAL A 148 75.62 15.81 33.20
CA VAL A 148 74.86 14.81 33.97
C VAL A 148 73.62 15.45 34.60
N ALA A 149 73.75 16.63 35.23
CA ALA A 149 72.62 17.34 35.81
C ALA A 149 71.56 17.74 34.76
N LEU A 150 71.99 18.11 33.54
CA LEU A 150 71.08 18.36 32.42
C LEU A 150 70.35 17.07 31.99
N SER A 151 71.06 15.94 31.95
CA SER A 151 70.49 14.65 31.59
C SER A 151 69.44 14.17 32.61
N ASP A 152 69.66 14.43 33.90
CA ASP A 152 68.66 14.16 34.96
C ASP A 152 67.37 14.96 34.74
N LYS A 153 67.50 16.25 34.37
CA LYS A 153 66.34 17.08 34.02
C LYS A 153 65.61 16.56 32.78
N ARG A 154 66.34 16.12 31.75
CA ARG A 154 65.74 15.53 30.54
C ARG A 154 64.93 14.27 30.86
N ILE A 155 65.42 13.41 31.76
CA ILE A 155 64.66 12.24 32.21
C ILE A 155 63.38 12.68 32.92
N SER A 156 63.44 13.66 33.82
CA SER A 156 62.25 14.18 34.50
C SER A 156 61.22 14.72 33.51
N VAL A 157 61.64 15.46 32.49
CA VAL A 157 60.76 15.97 31.44
C VAL A 157 60.15 14.84 30.62
N ALA A 158 60.94 13.84 30.22
CA ALA A 158 60.45 12.67 29.49
C ALA A 158 59.44 11.85 30.34
N GLN A 159 59.68 11.71 31.64
CA GLN A 159 58.76 11.04 32.56
C GLN A 159 57.42 11.79 32.68
N GLN A 160 57.45 13.13 32.76
CA GLN A 160 56.24 13.95 32.72
C GLN A 160 55.51 13.83 31.38
N GLY A 161 56.24 13.82 30.26
CA GLY A 161 55.68 13.57 28.93
C GLY A 161 54.92 12.24 28.86
N ARG A 162 55.53 11.16 29.38
CA ARG A 162 54.86 9.85 29.51
C ARG A 162 53.61 9.91 30.40
N ALA A 163 53.67 10.58 31.55
CA ALA A 163 52.51 10.69 32.45
C ALA A 163 51.33 11.40 31.78
N ILE A 164 51.58 12.47 31.02
CA ILE A 164 50.56 13.17 30.23
C ILE A 164 49.98 12.24 29.15
N ALA A 165 50.82 11.48 28.46
CA ALA A 165 50.35 10.52 27.45
C ALA A 165 49.45 9.44 28.06
N VAL A 166 49.80 8.90 29.25
CA VAL A 166 48.98 7.92 29.98
C VAL A 166 47.63 8.51 30.38
N LEU A 167 47.61 9.75 30.88
CA LEU A 167 46.36 10.44 31.23
C LEU A 167 45.45 10.63 30.01
N ARG A 168 46.02 11.02 28.86
CA ARG A 168 45.26 11.13 27.59
C ARG A 168 44.70 9.79 27.13
N GLN A 169 45.47 8.70 27.31
CA GLN A 169 44.99 7.36 27.01
C GLN A 169 43.81 6.96 27.91
N GLN A 170 43.88 7.25 29.21
CA GLN A 170 42.79 6.98 30.15
C GLN A 170 41.53 7.77 29.77
N GLN A 171 41.65 9.06 29.50
CA GLN A 171 40.54 9.90 29.05
C GLN A 171 39.91 9.37 27.76
N ALA A 172 40.72 8.96 26.77
CA ALA A 172 40.21 8.38 25.53
C ALA A 172 39.44 7.08 25.78
N LYS A 173 39.90 6.23 26.72
CA LYS A 173 39.20 4.99 27.10
C LYS A 173 37.87 5.27 27.80
N GLU A 174 37.84 6.21 28.74
CA GLU A 174 36.62 6.62 29.44
C GLU A 174 35.56 7.16 28.47
N LEU A 175 35.97 7.97 27.48
CA LEU A 175 35.07 8.46 26.43
C LEU A 175 34.51 7.32 25.57
N LEU A 176 35.33 6.33 25.22
CA LEU A 176 34.88 5.16 24.47
C LEU A 176 33.89 4.31 25.28
N GLU A 177 34.18 4.07 26.56
CA GLU A 177 33.30 3.32 27.46
C GLU A 177 31.96 4.04 27.68
N TYR A 178 31.98 5.37 27.82
CA TYR A 178 30.76 6.18 27.85
C TYR A 178 29.95 6.06 26.55
N ALA A 179 30.63 6.12 25.39
CA ALA A 179 29.96 5.98 24.10
C ALA A 179 29.34 4.59 23.87
N GLN A 180 29.90 3.54 24.51
CA GLN A 180 29.37 2.17 24.45
C GLN A 180 28.26 1.90 25.47
N SER A 181 28.28 2.58 26.62
CA SER A 181 27.31 2.37 27.72
C SER A 181 26.07 3.27 27.65
N LYS A 182 26.03 4.23 26.72
CA LYS A 182 24.88 5.10 26.54
C LYS A 182 23.64 4.32 26.12
N THR A 183 22.46 4.84 26.49
CA THR A 183 21.17 4.19 26.19
C THR A 183 20.86 4.17 24.70
N PHE A 184 21.25 5.20 23.95
CA PHE A 184 21.08 5.30 22.50
C PHE A 184 22.39 4.99 21.79
N ASP A 185 22.85 3.75 21.92
CA ASP A 185 24.02 3.26 21.21
C ASP A 185 23.71 2.96 19.74
N ALA A 186 24.76 2.66 18.97
CA ALA A 186 24.61 2.31 17.56
C ALA A 186 23.74 1.05 17.38
N ALA A 187 23.81 0.08 18.30
CA ALA A 187 23.04 -1.16 18.21
C ALA A 187 21.54 -0.91 18.35
N LEU A 188 21.12 -0.06 19.29
CA LEU A 188 19.72 0.31 19.46
C LEU A 188 19.21 1.10 18.25
N TRP A 189 19.99 2.03 17.71
CA TRP A 189 19.59 2.76 16.50
C TRP A 189 19.40 1.84 15.29
N HIS A 190 20.27 0.83 15.12
CA HIS A 190 20.10 -0.19 14.10
C HIS A 190 18.81 -1.01 14.33
N ALA A 191 18.59 -1.50 15.55
CA ALA A 191 17.39 -2.27 15.88
C ALA A 191 16.09 -1.45 15.69
N LEU A 192 16.11 -0.16 16.04
CA LEU A 192 15.00 0.75 15.81
C LEU A 192 14.76 0.95 14.32
N ALA A 193 15.83 1.15 13.53
CA ALA A 193 15.73 1.32 12.08
C ALA A 193 15.16 0.08 11.40
N ASP A 194 15.58 -1.12 11.81
CA ASP A 194 15.04 -2.38 11.29
C ASP A 194 13.56 -2.54 11.66
N ARG A 195 13.20 -2.26 12.91
CA ARG A 195 11.80 -2.32 13.34
C ARG A 195 10.91 -1.29 12.61
N MET A 196 11.42 -0.09 12.36
CA MET A 196 10.72 0.92 11.57
C MET A 196 10.55 0.49 10.12
N ARG A 197 11.57 -0.16 9.53
CA ARG A 197 11.50 -0.68 8.16
C ARG A 197 10.46 -1.78 8.04
N GLU A 198 10.42 -2.72 8.99
CA GLU A 198 9.38 -3.76 9.06
C GLU A 198 7.97 -3.16 9.12
N LEU A 199 7.75 -2.18 10.00
CA LEU A 199 6.45 -1.51 10.13
C LEU A 199 6.09 -0.75 8.86
N ALA A 200 7.05 -0.06 8.24
CA ALA A 200 6.83 0.67 6.99
C ALA A 200 6.38 -0.27 5.87
N HIS A 201 7.04 -1.43 5.71
CA HIS A 201 6.61 -2.44 4.74
C HIS A 201 5.22 -2.98 5.04
N LEU A 202 4.93 -3.34 6.29
CA LEU A 202 3.62 -3.83 6.70
C LEU A 202 2.47 -2.84 6.37
N TYR A 203 2.67 -1.56 6.64
CA TYR A 203 1.67 -0.54 6.33
C TYR A 203 1.57 -0.29 4.82
N LEU A 204 2.69 -0.34 4.09
CA LEU A 204 2.67 -0.19 2.64
C LEU A 204 1.89 -1.35 1.98
N ASP A 205 2.12 -2.60 2.39
CA ASP A 205 1.40 -3.76 1.85
C ASP A 205 -0.10 -3.64 2.06
N ARG A 206 -0.53 -3.26 3.28
CA ARG A 206 -1.95 -3.00 3.58
C ARG A 206 -2.52 -1.85 2.75
N ALA A 207 -1.74 -0.79 2.53
CA ALA A 207 -2.16 0.32 1.69
C ALA A 207 -2.32 -0.11 0.23
N ILE A 208 -1.44 -0.97 -0.28
CA ILE A 208 -1.54 -1.57 -1.62
C ILE A 208 -2.81 -2.42 -1.73
N GLU A 209 -3.11 -3.27 -0.76
CA GLU A 209 -4.34 -4.07 -0.73
C GLU A 209 -5.60 -3.20 -0.81
N ILE A 210 -5.65 -2.12 -0.03
CA ILE A 210 -6.78 -1.17 -0.05
C ILE A 210 -6.84 -0.44 -1.40
N ALA A 211 -5.69 -0.04 -1.96
CA ALA A 211 -5.62 0.61 -3.26
C ALA A 211 -6.09 -0.32 -4.40
N TYR A 212 -5.88 -1.64 -4.29
CA TYR A 212 -6.45 -2.61 -5.23
C TYR A 212 -7.98 -2.68 -5.15
N VAL A 213 -8.55 -2.63 -3.94
CA VAL A 213 -10.00 -2.55 -3.75
C VAL A 213 -10.54 -1.24 -4.33
N MET A 214 -9.84 -0.13 -4.11
CA MET A 214 -10.15 1.17 -4.71
C MET A 214 -10.12 1.10 -6.24
N GLN A 215 -9.06 0.55 -6.86
CA GLN A 215 -8.96 0.37 -8.31
C GLN A 215 -10.14 -0.46 -8.83
N SER A 216 -10.48 -1.55 -8.14
CA SER A 216 -11.59 -2.42 -8.52
C SER A 216 -12.94 -1.70 -8.42
N ALA A 217 -13.16 -0.92 -7.36
CA ALA A 217 -14.36 -0.10 -7.17
C ALA A 217 -14.46 0.99 -8.25
N TYR A 218 -13.37 1.71 -8.52
CA TYR A 218 -13.31 2.73 -9.56
C TYR A 218 -13.62 2.13 -10.94
N ASN A 219 -13.01 1.00 -11.28
CA ASN A 219 -13.28 0.31 -12.54
C ASN A 219 -14.73 -0.18 -12.64
N PHE A 220 -15.30 -0.63 -11.51
CA PHE A 220 -16.70 -1.03 -11.45
C PHE A 220 -17.65 0.16 -11.72
N GLU A 221 -17.32 1.32 -11.15
CA GLU A 221 -18.07 2.58 -11.27
C GLU A 221 -17.88 3.32 -12.58
N THR A 222 -16.72 3.24 -13.22
CA THR A 222 -16.46 4.02 -14.45
C THR A 222 -16.45 3.15 -15.70
N ASP A 223 -16.35 1.83 -15.54
CA ASP A 223 -16.17 0.87 -16.63
C ASP A 223 -14.89 1.10 -17.46
N ALA A 224 -13.93 1.87 -16.92
CA ALA A 224 -12.70 2.32 -17.61
C ALA A 224 -11.61 1.23 -17.74
N GLY A 225 -11.63 0.18 -16.90
CA GLY A 225 -10.69 -0.94 -16.97
C GLY A 225 -9.22 -0.56 -16.73
N LEU A 226 -8.96 0.38 -15.81
CA LEU A 226 -7.62 0.84 -15.46
C LEU A 226 -6.85 -0.20 -14.62
N ASP A 227 -5.57 -0.36 -14.91
CA ASP A 227 -4.65 -1.17 -14.10
C ASP A 227 -3.38 -0.37 -13.82
N ASN A 228 -3.45 0.50 -12.82
CA ASN A 228 -2.38 1.45 -12.49
C ASN A 228 -1.74 1.14 -11.12
N ILE A 229 -2.44 0.43 -10.23
CA ILE A 229 -1.89 0.02 -8.93
C ILE A 229 -0.98 -1.19 -9.12
N ALA A 230 0.30 -1.03 -8.79
CA ALA A 230 1.30 -2.09 -8.86
C ALA A 230 1.22 -3.05 -7.66
N MET A 231 1.61 -4.32 -7.89
CA MET A 231 1.60 -5.35 -6.84
C MET A 231 2.61 -5.09 -5.73
N SER A 232 3.62 -4.26 -6.00
CA SER A 232 4.65 -3.89 -5.03
C SER A 232 5.30 -2.57 -5.42
N TYR A 233 5.41 -1.66 -4.45
CA TYR A 233 6.09 -0.37 -4.60
C TYR A 233 7.45 -0.31 -3.89
N GLY A 234 7.79 -1.30 -3.06
CA GLY A 234 8.98 -1.29 -2.20
C GLY A 234 10.17 -2.14 -2.66
N THR A 235 10.04 -2.87 -3.77
CA THR A 235 11.01 -3.95 -4.12
C THR A 235 12.09 -3.50 -5.11
N SER A 236 12.08 -2.25 -5.59
CA SER A 236 13.18 -1.74 -6.40
C SER A 236 14.40 -1.44 -5.50
N ASP A 237 15.37 -2.34 -5.59
CA ASP A 237 16.62 -2.41 -4.81
C ASP A 237 17.41 -1.09 -4.76
N ALA A 238 17.18 -0.19 -5.73
CA ALA A 238 17.90 1.08 -5.87
C ALA A 238 17.70 2.06 -4.70
N LEU A 239 16.57 1.98 -3.98
CA LEU A 239 16.24 2.90 -2.88
C LEU A 239 15.99 2.18 -1.55
N ASN A 240 16.30 0.88 -1.44
CA ASN A 240 16.01 0.07 -0.24
C ASN A 240 14.54 0.18 0.23
N GLY A 241 13.59 0.25 -0.71
CA GLY A 241 12.16 0.40 -0.41
C GLY A 241 11.74 1.78 0.10
N LEU A 242 12.63 2.78 0.08
CA LEU A 242 12.26 4.17 0.34
C LEU A 242 11.39 4.72 -0.79
N LEU A 243 10.48 5.62 -0.44
CA LEU A 243 9.51 6.27 -1.34
C LEU A 243 8.38 5.40 -1.89
N GLY A 244 8.22 4.15 -1.44
CA GLY A 244 7.13 3.29 -1.89
C GLY A 244 5.74 3.89 -1.63
N GLY A 245 5.56 4.59 -0.50
CA GLY A 245 4.30 5.28 -0.20
C GLY A 245 4.00 6.45 -1.13
N GLN A 246 5.01 7.24 -1.52
CA GLN A 246 4.86 8.33 -2.47
C GLN A 246 4.51 7.82 -3.88
N ALA A 247 5.11 6.71 -4.30
CA ALA A 247 4.80 6.08 -5.57
C ALA A 247 3.36 5.55 -5.59
N LEU A 248 2.92 4.87 -4.52
CA LEU A 248 1.53 4.44 -4.39
C LEU A 248 0.55 5.63 -4.41
N MET A 249 0.88 6.72 -3.71
CA MET A 249 0.04 7.91 -3.70
C MET A 249 -0.10 8.54 -5.09
N ALA A 250 1.00 8.62 -5.85
CA ALA A 250 0.96 9.14 -7.22
C ALA A 250 0.02 8.33 -8.13
N ASP A 251 0.02 7.00 -7.96
CA ASP A 251 -0.87 6.13 -8.73
C ASP A 251 -2.33 6.22 -8.25
N ILE A 252 -2.59 6.49 -6.97
CA ILE A 252 -3.93 6.80 -6.45
C ILE A 252 -4.43 8.14 -7.03
N ASP A 253 -3.59 9.17 -7.03
CA ASP A 253 -3.92 10.50 -7.56
C ASP A 253 -4.26 10.44 -9.05
N TYR A 254 -3.65 9.49 -9.79
CA TYR A 254 -3.97 9.27 -11.20
C TYR A 254 -5.45 8.92 -11.43
N PHE A 255 -6.10 8.15 -10.54
CA PHE A 255 -7.53 7.84 -10.67
C PHE A 255 -8.40 9.10 -10.54
N THR A 256 -8.04 10.01 -9.63
CA THR A 256 -8.73 11.30 -9.49
C THR A 256 -8.52 12.16 -10.73
N TYR A 257 -7.29 12.22 -11.25
CA TYR A 257 -6.99 12.93 -12.49
C TYR A 257 -7.79 12.35 -13.68
N HIS A 258 -7.81 11.03 -13.79
CA HIS A 258 -8.52 10.31 -14.85
C HIS A 258 -10.02 10.62 -14.82
N GLU A 259 -10.65 10.59 -13.65
CA GLU A 259 -12.07 10.90 -13.48
C GLU A 259 -12.41 12.31 -13.98
N ILE A 260 -11.63 13.31 -13.56
CA ILE A 260 -11.85 14.71 -13.93
C ILE A 260 -11.65 14.91 -15.45
N MET A 261 -10.69 14.22 -16.05
CA MET A 261 -10.38 14.36 -17.48
C MET A 261 -11.33 13.59 -18.40
N GLN A 262 -11.88 12.45 -17.94
CA GLN A 262 -12.76 11.59 -18.74
C GLN A 262 -14.25 11.88 -18.60
N THR A 263 -14.69 12.48 -17.50
CA THR A 263 -16.11 12.80 -17.29
C THR A 263 -16.58 13.86 -18.30
N ARG A 264 -17.09 13.42 -19.45
CA ARG A 264 -17.57 14.29 -20.55
C ARG A 264 -19.07 14.49 -20.56
N SER A 265 -19.82 13.59 -19.94
CA SER A 265 -21.29 13.60 -19.92
C SER A 265 -21.80 13.46 -18.49
N LYS A 266 -22.98 14.01 -18.22
CA LYS A 266 -23.64 13.91 -16.93
C LYS A 266 -24.56 12.69 -16.93
N GLU A 267 -24.62 11.98 -15.81
CA GLU A 267 -25.62 10.94 -15.61
C GLU A 267 -27.04 11.53 -15.60
N ILE A 268 -27.94 10.85 -16.31
CA ILE A 268 -29.34 11.22 -16.44
C ILE A 268 -30.16 10.30 -15.53
N PRO A 269 -30.88 10.83 -14.52
CA PRO A 269 -31.76 10.02 -13.69
C PRO A 269 -33.07 9.71 -14.43
N ILE A 270 -33.46 8.44 -14.44
CA ILE A 270 -34.64 7.92 -15.14
C ILE A 270 -35.45 7.04 -14.18
N ARG A 271 -36.78 7.17 -14.25
CA ARG A 271 -37.73 6.32 -13.55
C ARG A 271 -38.52 5.52 -14.59
N THR A 272 -38.45 4.20 -14.51
CA THR A 272 -39.21 3.29 -15.38
C THR A 272 -40.13 2.42 -14.55
N VAL A 273 -41.38 2.29 -14.98
CA VAL A 273 -42.39 1.47 -14.32
C VAL A 273 -42.73 0.32 -15.25
N LEU A 274 -42.44 -0.91 -14.81
CA LEU A 274 -42.74 -2.13 -15.55
C LEU A 274 -43.95 -2.80 -14.93
N SER A 275 -45.08 -2.75 -15.63
CA SER A 275 -46.28 -3.50 -15.27
C SER A 275 -46.14 -4.95 -15.75
N LEU A 276 -46.27 -5.92 -14.83
CA LEU A 276 -46.26 -7.34 -15.15
C LEU A 276 -47.50 -7.73 -15.95
N SER A 277 -48.68 -7.15 -15.68
CA SER A 277 -49.87 -7.45 -16.49
C SER A 277 -49.71 -7.06 -17.96
N GLU A 278 -48.96 -5.99 -18.23
CA GLU A 278 -48.76 -5.47 -19.58
C GLU A 278 -47.57 -6.15 -20.30
N HIS A 279 -46.44 -6.33 -19.60
CA HIS A 279 -45.19 -6.80 -20.21
C HIS A 279 -44.96 -8.31 -20.02
N PHE A 280 -45.42 -8.87 -18.90
CA PHE A 280 -45.16 -10.26 -18.49
C PHE A 280 -46.44 -10.96 -17.99
N PRO A 281 -47.52 -11.04 -18.80
CA PRO A 281 -48.82 -11.52 -18.35
C PRO A 281 -48.78 -12.98 -17.87
N TYR A 282 -47.93 -13.80 -18.48
CA TYR A 282 -47.74 -15.18 -18.07
C TYR A 282 -47.13 -15.29 -16.66
N SER A 283 -46.15 -14.44 -16.33
CA SER A 283 -45.53 -14.38 -15.01
C SER A 283 -46.53 -13.92 -13.95
N LEU A 284 -47.41 -12.97 -14.28
CA LEU A 284 -48.50 -12.57 -13.38
C LEU A 284 -49.50 -13.71 -13.14
N PHE A 285 -49.86 -14.46 -14.18
CA PHE A 285 -50.72 -15.63 -14.05
C PHE A 285 -50.11 -16.70 -13.13
N GLN A 286 -48.83 -17.03 -13.32
CA GLN A 286 -48.12 -17.95 -12.43
C GLN A 286 -48.08 -17.44 -10.98
N PHE A 287 -47.87 -16.14 -10.80
CA PHE A 287 -47.89 -15.51 -9.49
C PHE A 287 -49.25 -15.62 -8.79
N ARG A 288 -50.36 -15.43 -9.51
CA ARG A 288 -51.70 -15.60 -8.95
C ARG A 288 -51.97 -17.03 -8.45
N ARG A 289 -51.27 -18.03 -9.01
CA ARG A 289 -51.41 -19.45 -8.64
C ARG A 289 -50.49 -19.87 -7.48
N ASN A 290 -49.22 -19.46 -7.53
CA ASN A 290 -48.17 -19.98 -6.67
C ASN A 290 -47.54 -18.93 -5.74
N GLY A 291 -47.86 -17.65 -5.91
CA GLY A 291 -47.22 -16.53 -5.22
C GLY A 291 -45.82 -16.18 -5.72
N VAL A 292 -45.37 -16.74 -6.85
CA VAL A 292 -44.04 -16.51 -7.44
C VAL A 292 -44.16 -16.05 -8.90
N ALA A 293 -43.51 -14.94 -9.23
CA ALA A 293 -43.35 -14.42 -10.60
C ALA A 293 -41.87 -14.43 -10.98
N SER A 294 -41.53 -15.14 -12.07
CA SER A 294 -40.21 -15.04 -12.71
C SER A 294 -40.36 -14.31 -14.03
N PHE A 295 -39.54 -13.28 -14.26
CA PHE A 295 -39.55 -12.49 -15.49
C PHE A 295 -38.13 -11.99 -15.80
N GLU A 296 -37.87 -11.67 -17.06
CA GLU A 296 -36.58 -11.18 -17.51
C GLU A 296 -36.75 -9.83 -18.20
N THR A 297 -35.93 -8.87 -17.83
CA THR A 297 -35.87 -7.58 -18.51
C THR A 297 -34.84 -7.64 -19.64
N THR A 298 -35.25 -7.29 -20.85
CA THR A 298 -34.41 -7.36 -22.05
C THR A 298 -33.97 -5.97 -22.52
N LEU A 299 -32.86 -5.90 -23.26
CA LEU A 299 -32.36 -4.64 -23.81
C LEU A 299 -33.39 -3.96 -24.73
N GLU A 300 -34.09 -4.75 -25.54
CA GLU A 300 -35.10 -4.25 -26.47
C GLU A 300 -36.21 -3.47 -25.75
N LEU A 301 -36.58 -3.88 -24.54
CA LEU A 301 -37.61 -3.19 -23.76
C LEU A 301 -37.20 -1.75 -23.44
N PHE A 302 -35.93 -1.54 -23.05
CA PHE A 302 -35.42 -0.21 -22.70
C PHE A 302 -35.00 0.59 -23.93
N ASP A 303 -34.41 -0.05 -24.95
CA ASP A 303 -34.06 0.60 -26.22
C ASP A 303 -35.29 1.20 -26.92
N ARG A 304 -36.47 0.57 -26.79
CA ARG A 304 -37.74 1.11 -27.29
C ARG A 304 -38.24 2.32 -26.49
N LEU A 305 -38.01 2.35 -25.18
CA LEU A 305 -38.46 3.45 -24.31
C LEU A 305 -37.53 4.67 -24.38
N TYR A 306 -36.22 4.42 -24.44
CA TYR A 306 -35.17 5.42 -24.37
C TYR A 306 -34.07 5.12 -25.40
N PRO A 307 -34.36 5.27 -26.71
CA PRO A 307 -33.34 5.03 -27.73
C PRO A 307 -32.14 5.97 -27.53
N GLY A 308 -30.92 5.44 -27.76
CA GLY A 308 -29.68 6.21 -27.60
C GLY A 308 -29.15 6.34 -26.18
N THR A 309 -29.88 5.81 -25.19
CA THR A 309 -29.35 5.71 -23.83
C THR A 309 -28.47 4.48 -23.66
N TYR A 310 -27.40 4.63 -22.88
CA TYR A 310 -26.39 3.58 -22.65
C TYR A 310 -25.92 3.60 -21.20
N LEU A 311 -25.24 2.51 -20.77
CA LEU A 311 -24.75 2.33 -19.42
C LEU A 311 -25.84 2.50 -18.34
N HIS A 312 -27.00 1.91 -18.58
CA HIS A 312 -28.10 1.87 -17.63
C HIS A 312 -27.70 1.18 -16.32
N ARG A 313 -27.83 1.89 -15.19
CA ARG A 313 -27.46 1.43 -13.85
C ARG A 313 -28.56 1.68 -12.85
N ILE A 314 -28.99 0.63 -12.18
CA ILE A 314 -30.02 0.71 -11.15
C ILE A 314 -29.49 1.50 -9.95
N LYS A 315 -30.29 2.43 -9.44
CA LYS A 315 -30.09 3.10 -8.15
C LYS A 315 -30.98 2.52 -7.06
N SER A 316 -32.22 2.19 -7.40
CA SER A 316 -33.12 1.45 -6.49
C SER A 316 -34.25 0.79 -7.27
N VAL A 317 -34.81 -0.25 -6.68
CA VAL A 317 -35.99 -0.95 -7.20
C VAL A 317 -37.06 -0.95 -6.13
N GLU A 318 -38.29 -0.62 -6.53
CA GLU A 318 -39.46 -0.69 -5.68
C GLU A 318 -40.49 -1.64 -6.31
N VAL A 319 -41.21 -2.38 -5.47
CA VAL A 319 -42.31 -3.25 -5.89
C VAL A 319 -43.61 -2.64 -5.41
N VAL A 320 -44.49 -2.31 -6.35
CA VAL A 320 -45.82 -1.77 -6.08
C VAL A 320 -46.85 -2.84 -6.45
N VAL A 321 -47.66 -3.25 -5.48
CA VAL A 321 -48.71 -4.25 -5.67
C VAL A 321 -50.05 -3.54 -5.74
N GLU A 322 -50.79 -3.73 -6.82
CA GLU A 322 -52.14 -3.19 -7.01
C GLU A 322 -53.17 -4.30 -6.80
N GLY A 323 -54.06 -4.09 -5.83
CA GLY A 323 -55.11 -5.06 -5.49
C GLY A 323 -55.65 -4.85 -4.08
N VAL A 324 -56.42 -5.84 -3.60
CA VAL A 324 -56.87 -5.87 -2.20
C VAL A 324 -55.74 -6.45 -1.35
N ILE A 325 -55.00 -5.56 -0.68
CA ILE A 325 -53.84 -5.90 0.13
C ILE A 325 -54.13 -5.70 1.63
N PRO A 326 -53.47 -6.46 2.54
CA PRO A 326 -53.61 -6.26 3.98
C PRO A 326 -53.12 -4.88 4.41
N ALA A 327 -53.64 -4.38 5.55
CA ALA A 327 -53.23 -3.10 6.12
C ALA A 327 -51.75 -3.08 6.55
N ASP A 328 -51.21 -4.24 6.95
CA ASP A 328 -49.82 -4.41 7.37
C ASP A 328 -48.83 -4.49 6.18
N GLY A 329 -49.33 -4.37 4.94
CA GLY A 329 -48.53 -4.48 3.73
C GLY A 329 -48.31 -5.92 3.28
N ILE A 330 -47.23 -6.14 2.52
CA ILE A 330 -46.92 -7.42 1.88
C ILE A 330 -45.52 -7.86 2.28
N TYR A 331 -45.40 -9.15 2.57
CA TYR A 331 -44.16 -9.82 2.94
C TYR A 331 -43.66 -10.69 1.78
N GLY A 332 -42.40 -10.54 1.42
CA GLY A 332 -41.85 -11.29 0.30
C GLY A 332 -40.39 -10.98 0.03
N SER A 333 -39.93 -11.34 -1.15
CA SER A 333 -38.59 -11.00 -1.61
C SER A 333 -38.54 -10.84 -3.12
N LEU A 334 -37.78 -9.85 -3.58
CA LEU A 334 -37.35 -9.72 -4.97
C LEU A 334 -35.89 -10.17 -5.07
N ARG A 335 -35.58 -10.99 -6.07
CA ARG A 335 -34.23 -11.52 -6.32
C ARG A 335 -33.79 -11.27 -7.74
N ASN A 336 -32.50 -11.04 -7.92
CA ASN A 336 -31.81 -10.96 -9.21
C ASN A 336 -30.97 -12.23 -9.43
N SER A 337 -30.73 -12.64 -10.67
CA SER A 337 -29.90 -13.80 -11.04
C SER A 337 -28.39 -13.62 -10.87
N GLY A 338 -27.91 -12.40 -10.58
CA GLY A 338 -26.50 -12.03 -10.47
C GLY A 338 -25.83 -11.72 -11.81
N VAL A 339 -26.55 -11.88 -12.93
CA VAL A 339 -26.06 -11.52 -14.26
C VAL A 339 -26.90 -10.37 -14.80
N SER A 340 -26.28 -9.24 -15.05
CA SER A 340 -26.94 -8.07 -15.62
C SER A 340 -26.27 -7.63 -16.91
N THR A 341 -27.05 -7.15 -17.87
CA THR A 341 -26.57 -6.71 -19.17
C THR A 341 -26.98 -5.26 -19.41
N PHE A 342 -26.10 -4.49 -20.05
CA PHE A 342 -26.36 -3.12 -20.47
C PHE A 342 -25.70 -2.83 -21.83
N ARG A 343 -26.15 -1.78 -22.50
CA ARG A 343 -25.59 -1.31 -23.78
C ARG A 343 -24.41 -0.37 -23.53
N THR A 344 -23.34 -0.51 -24.31
CA THR A 344 -22.21 0.43 -24.35
C THR A 344 -22.41 1.48 -25.45
N VAL A 345 -21.62 2.56 -25.41
CA VAL A 345 -21.65 3.61 -26.45
C VAL A 345 -21.40 3.05 -27.86
N ASP A 346 -20.55 2.01 -27.97
CA ASP A 346 -20.24 1.33 -29.24
C ASP A 346 -21.35 0.39 -29.74
N ASN A 347 -22.57 0.50 -29.18
CA ASN A 347 -23.73 -0.31 -29.53
C ASN A 347 -23.55 -1.82 -29.24
N THR A 348 -22.71 -2.19 -28.27
CA THR A 348 -22.50 -3.60 -27.85
C THR A 348 -23.22 -3.91 -26.54
N ALA A 349 -23.69 -5.14 -26.38
CA ALA A 349 -24.25 -5.63 -25.12
C ALA A 349 -23.12 -6.18 -24.23
N LYS A 350 -22.88 -5.52 -23.09
CA LYS A 350 -21.90 -5.95 -22.10
C LYS A 350 -22.61 -6.61 -20.92
N ALA A 351 -22.22 -7.83 -20.59
CA ALA A 351 -22.67 -8.53 -19.41
C ALA A 351 -21.76 -8.21 -18.22
N ARG A 352 -22.36 -8.12 -17.04
CA ARG A 352 -21.71 -7.87 -15.76
C ARG A 352 -22.17 -8.94 -14.78
N LEU A 353 -21.21 -9.42 -14.00
CA LEU A 353 -21.42 -10.41 -12.95
C LEU A 353 -21.40 -9.69 -11.61
N GLN A 354 -22.43 -9.92 -10.82
CA GLN A 354 -22.57 -9.45 -9.45
C GLN A 354 -23.02 -10.61 -8.55
N PRO A 355 -22.78 -10.53 -7.25
CA PRO A 355 -23.39 -11.45 -6.30
C PRO A 355 -24.92 -11.45 -6.45
N LEU A 356 -25.56 -12.59 -6.17
CA LEU A 356 -27.02 -12.65 -6.14
C LEU A 356 -27.52 -11.83 -4.97
N GLU A 357 -28.27 -10.78 -5.28
CA GLU A 357 -28.86 -9.91 -4.28
C GLU A 357 -30.35 -10.23 -4.09
N THR A 358 -30.82 -10.03 -2.86
CA THR A 358 -32.21 -10.25 -2.48
C THR A 358 -32.71 -9.05 -1.69
N GLN A 359 -33.69 -8.35 -2.23
CA GLN A 359 -34.43 -7.32 -1.51
C GLN A 359 -35.59 -7.98 -0.79
N VAL A 360 -35.68 -7.75 0.52
CA VAL A 360 -36.83 -8.20 1.33
C VAL A 360 -37.95 -7.18 1.20
N LEU A 361 -39.15 -7.66 0.92
CA LEU A 361 -40.37 -6.87 0.90
C LEU A 361 -41.01 -6.96 2.28
N SER A 362 -41.32 -5.80 2.85
CA SER A 362 -41.98 -5.64 4.14
C SER A 362 -42.78 -4.33 4.13
N SER A 363 -43.43 -3.99 5.26
CA SER A 363 -44.06 -2.68 5.46
C SER A 363 -43.09 -1.49 5.45
N TYR A 364 -41.79 -1.75 5.30
CA TYR A 364 -40.76 -0.72 5.20
C TYR A 364 -41.00 0.21 4.01
N THR A 365 -40.99 1.51 4.27
CA THR A 365 -41.02 2.54 3.24
C THR A 365 -39.81 3.45 3.38
N ALA A 366 -39.02 3.60 2.31
CA ALA A 366 -37.79 4.38 2.35
C ALA A 366 -38.03 5.83 2.82
N ARG A 367 -39.17 6.44 2.50
CA ARG A 367 -39.50 7.81 2.93
C ARG A 367 -40.00 7.88 4.39
N GLY A 368 -40.76 6.88 4.85
CA GLY A 368 -41.34 6.87 6.19
C GLY A 368 -40.34 6.47 7.27
N ASP A 369 -39.47 5.50 6.95
CA ASP A 369 -38.56 4.87 7.90
C ASP A 369 -37.12 5.42 7.84
N ALA A 370 -36.85 6.41 6.97
CA ALA A 370 -35.54 7.06 6.83
C ALA A 370 -34.98 7.64 8.15
N VAL A 371 -35.86 7.95 9.11
CA VAL A 371 -35.45 8.44 10.44
C VAL A 371 -34.74 7.34 11.24
N ILE A 372 -35.20 6.10 11.11
CA ILE A 372 -34.67 4.92 11.83
C ILE A 372 -33.51 4.31 11.03
N PHE A 373 -33.73 4.12 9.73
CA PHE A 373 -32.75 3.59 8.80
C PHE A 373 -32.20 4.73 7.96
N GLN A 374 -31.13 5.35 8.46
CA GLN A 374 -30.41 6.36 7.69
C GLN A 374 -29.56 5.65 6.63
N PRO A 375 -29.86 5.83 5.33
CA PRO A 375 -29.02 5.27 4.28
C PRO A 375 -27.62 5.88 4.40
N SER A 376 -26.60 5.03 4.55
CA SER A 376 -25.21 5.50 4.47
C SER A 376 -24.86 5.75 3.01
N ASN A 377 -24.25 6.90 2.73
CA ASN A 377 -23.70 7.17 1.39
C ASN A 377 -22.44 6.34 1.09
N GLU A 378 -21.86 5.68 2.09
CA GLU A 378 -20.63 4.88 1.95
C GLU A 378 -20.91 3.44 1.50
N THR A 379 -22.15 2.97 1.67
CA THR A 379 -22.55 1.60 1.33
C THR A 379 -23.55 1.60 0.19
N ARG A 380 -23.34 0.73 -0.78
CA ARG A 380 -24.26 0.54 -1.91
C ARG A 380 -25.57 -0.07 -1.45
N GLY A 381 -26.67 0.41 -2.04
CA GLY A 381 -28.00 -0.14 -1.86
C GLY A 381 -28.16 -1.51 -2.53
N VAL A 382 -29.27 -2.19 -2.23
CA VAL A 382 -29.62 -3.45 -2.90
C VAL A 382 -29.93 -3.16 -4.37
N PHE A 383 -29.33 -3.94 -5.26
CA PHE A 383 -29.35 -3.83 -6.72
C PHE A 383 -28.62 -2.60 -7.29
N GLU A 384 -27.92 -1.83 -6.46
CA GLU A 384 -27.25 -0.63 -6.93
C GLU A 384 -26.12 -0.95 -7.93
N ASP A 385 -26.07 -0.17 -9.01
CA ASP A 385 -25.17 -0.29 -10.16
C ASP A 385 -25.25 -1.63 -10.91
N SER A 386 -26.28 -2.44 -10.64
CA SER A 386 -26.67 -3.52 -11.55
C SER A 386 -27.16 -2.94 -12.88
N GLY A 387 -26.84 -3.63 -13.98
CA GLY A 387 -27.50 -3.39 -15.25
C GLY A 387 -29.00 -3.63 -15.15
N LEU A 388 -29.77 -2.98 -16.02
CA LEU A 388 -31.23 -3.06 -16.03
C LEU A 388 -31.75 -4.39 -16.58
N CYS A 389 -30.99 -5.06 -17.47
CA CYS A 389 -31.43 -6.28 -18.14
C CYS A 389 -30.92 -7.50 -17.38
N THR A 390 -31.82 -8.23 -16.74
CA THR A 390 -31.50 -9.34 -15.85
C THR A 390 -32.74 -10.19 -15.58
N ALA A 391 -32.53 -11.38 -15.03
CA ALA A 391 -33.62 -12.26 -14.64
C ALA A 391 -34.02 -11.97 -13.19
N TRP A 392 -35.30 -11.66 -13.00
CA TRP A 392 -35.91 -11.33 -11.73
C TRP A 392 -36.81 -12.46 -11.24
N THR A 393 -36.81 -12.67 -9.92
CA THR A 393 -37.76 -13.56 -9.25
C THR A 393 -38.40 -12.83 -8.08
N LEU A 394 -39.69 -12.56 -8.20
CA LEU A 394 -40.52 -11.98 -7.15
C LEU A 394 -41.29 -13.11 -6.45
N SER A 395 -41.13 -13.22 -5.13
CA SER A 395 -41.79 -14.23 -4.31
C SER A 395 -42.56 -13.56 -3.18
N ILE A 396 -43.88 -13.75 -3.15
CA ILE A 396 -44.79 -13.35 -2.07
C ILE A 396 -45.45 -14.65 -1.57
N PRO A 397 -44.90 -15.29 -0.53
CA PRO A 397 -45.36 -16.63 -0.11
C PRO A 397 -46.77 -16.62 0.49
N PRO A 398 -47.66 -17.56 0.12
CA PRO A 398 -49.04 -17.64 0.64
C PRO A 398 -49.13 -17.83 2.16
N GLY A 399 -48.17 -18.52 2.77
CA GLY A 399 -48.16 -18.75 4.21
C GLY A 399 -47.79 -17.52 5.04
N ALA A 400 -47.20 -16.48 4.42
CA ALA A 400 -46.77 -15.27 5.11
C ALA A 400 -47.73 -14.09 4.93
N ASN A 401 -48.70 -14.19 4.02
CA ASN A 401 -49.57 -13.09 3.64
C ASN A 401 -51.03 -13.52 3.68
N ASP A 402 -51.85 -12.81 4.46
CA ASP A 402 -53.31 -13.00 4.47
C ASP A 402 -53.96 -12.23 3.32
N LEU A 403 -53.65 -12.66 2.09
CA LEU A 403 -54.17 -12.03 0.87
C LEU A 403 -54.74 -13.07 -0.09
N ARG A 404 -55.76 -12.66 -0.84
CA ARG A 404 -56.26 -13.42 -1.98
C ARG A 404 -55.45 -13.02 -3.20
N TYR A 405 -54.59 -13.92 -3.67
CA TYR A 405 -53.69 -13.68 -4.81
C TYR A 405 -54.45 -13.29 -6.07
N GLU A 406 -55.71 -13.73 -6.20
CA GLU A 406 -56.57 -13.40 -7.32
C GLU A 406 -57.13 -11.97 -7.27
N SER A 407 -57.09 -11.30 -6.11
CA SER A 407 -57.47 -9.89 -6.01
C SER A 407 -56.34 -8.93 -6.41
N ILE A 408 -55.17 -9.45 -6.77
CA ILE A 408 -54.04 -8.66 -7.26
C ILE A 408 -54.26 -8.40 -8.76
N SER A 409 -54.64 -7.17 -9.08
CA SER A 409 -54.87 -6.74 -10.46
C SER A 409 -53.57 -6.65 -11.23
N ASP A 410 -52.53 -6.05 -10.64
CA ASP A 410 -51.24 -5.84 -11.28
C ASP A 410 -50.08 -5.79 -10.27
N LEU A 411 -48.88 -6.09 -10.78
CA LEU A 411 -47.62 -5.94 -10.07
C LEU A 411 -46.74 -5.01 -10.88
N LYS A 412 -46.27 -3.93 -10.27
CA LYS A 412 -45.44 -2.92 -10.91
C LYS A 412 -44.06 -2.90 -10.28
N ILE A 413 -43.04 -3.03 -11.11
CA ILE A 413 -41.65 -2.88 -10.69
C ILE A 413 -41.20 -1.48 -11.11
N VAL A 414 -40.91 -0.65 -10.13
CA VAL A 414 -40.42 0.71 -10.35
C VAL A 414 -38.91 0.68 -10.23
N MET A 415 -38.23 0.92 -11.35
CA MET A 415 -36.77 0.95 -11.42
C MET A 415 -36.32 2.41 -11.52
N HIS A 416 -35.64 2.87 -10.48
CA HIS A 416 -34.88 4.11 -10.50
C HIS A 416 -33.48 3.79 -10.98
N HIS A 417 -33.03 4.45 -12.04
CA HIS A 417 -31.74 4.15 -12.64
C HIS A 417 -31.13 5.39 -13.27
N THR A 418 -29.83 5.34 -13.54
CA THR A 418 -29.11 6.36 -14.29
C THR A 418 -28.63 5.81 -15.62
N ALA A 419 -28.49 6.69 -16.61
CA ALA A 419 -27.94 6.36 -17.92
C ALA A 419 -27.24 7.58 -18.51
N PHE A 420 -26.44 7.35 -19.56
CA PHE A 420 -25.92 8.41 -20.42
C PHE A 420 -26.68 8.39 -21.75
N HIS A 421 -26.65 9.48 -22.51
CA HIS A 421 -27.29 9.59 -23.82
C HIS A 421 -26.27 9.97 -24.89
N ASP A 422 -26.35 9.31 -26.03
CA ASP A 422 -25.58 9.62 -27.23
C ASP A 422 -26.54 9.76 -28.44
N PRO A 423 -26.58 10.92 -29.12
CA PRO A 423 -27.44 11.14 -30.28
C PRO A 423 -27.13 10.24 -31.48
N ASP A 424 -25.86 9.88 -31.71
CA ASP A 424 -25.48 9.02 -32.82
C ASP A 424 -25.97 7.59 -32.56
N LEU A 425 -25.82 7.12 -31.31
CA LEU A 425 -26.37 5.84 -30.87
C LEU A 425 -27.91 5.80 -31.02
N GLU A 426 -28.60 6.90 -30.73
CA GLU A 426 -30.05 6.99 -30.87
C GLU A 426 -30.51 6.64 -32.29
N THR A 427 -29.87 7.24 -33.30
CA THR A 427 -30.23 7.00 -34.70
C THR A 427 -30.01 5.54 -35.12
N VAL A 428 -28.91 4.94 -34.66
CA VAL A 428 -28.56 3.54 -34.95
C VAL A 428 -29.55 2.59 -34.28
N VAL A 429 -29.86 2.81 -33.00
CA VAL A 429 -30.81 1.98 -32.25
C VAL A 429 -32.20 2.09 -32.84
N GLN A 430 -32.70 3.30 -33.13
CA GLN A 430 -34.01 3.50 -33.74
C GLN A 430 -34.14 2.78 -35.09
N ALA A 431 -33.10 2.81 -35.93
CA ALA A 431 -33.08 2.10 -37.21
C ALA A 431 -33.05 0.57 -37.05
N ALA A 432 -32.45 0.07 -35.96
CA ALA A 432 -32.36 -1.36 -35.65
C ALA A 432 -33.60 -1.91 -34.94
N LEU A 433 -34.46 -1.06 -34.36
CA LEU A 433 -35.65 -1.49 -33.63
C LEU A 433 -36.64 -2.22 -34.56
N PRO A 434 -37.18 -3.38 -34.14
CA PRO A 434 -38.16 -4.10 -34.94
C PRO A 434 -39.45 -3.29 -35.11
N THR A 435 -39.84 -3.05 -36.37
CA THR A 435 -41.12 -2.41 -36.74
C THR A 435 -42.32 -3.33 -36.53
N THR A 436 -42.06 -4.63 -36.36
CA THR A 436 -43.05 -5.63 -35.98
C THR A 436 -42.63 -6.26 -34.65
N GLY A 437 -43.61 -6.61 -33.82
CA GLY A 437 -43.38 -7.31 -32.57
C GLY A 437 -44.46 -8.33 -32.32
N SER A 438 -44.27 -9.17 -31.31
CA SER A 438 -45.29 -10.09 -30.81
C SER A 438 -45.51 -9.83 -29.33
N ARG A 439 -46.76 -9.87 -28.87
CA ARG A 439 -47.11 -9.66 -27.46
C ARG A 439 -48.29 -10.53 -27.08
N SER A 440 -48.33 -10.89 -25.81
CA SER A 440 -49.46 -11.61 -25.21
C SER A 440 -50.37 -10.63 -24.48
N ARG A 441 -51.68 -10.77 -24.62
CA ARG A 441 -52.67 -10.05 -23.81
C ARG A 441 -53.78 -10.99 -23.39
N THR A 442 -54.20 -10.89 -22.14
CA THR A 442 -55.26 -11.74 -21.57
C THR A 442 -56.48 -10.89 -21.23
N PHE A 443 -57.65 -11.38 -21.60
CA PHE A 443 -58.94 -10.75 -21.34
C PHE A 443 -59.75 -11.65 -20.41
N SER A 444 -59.89 -11.24 -19.14
CA SER A 444 -60.78 -11.91 -18.19
C SER A 444 -62.21 -11.44 -18.43
N LEU A 445 -63.14 -12.36 -18.68
CA LEU A 445 -64.56 -12.00 -18.81
C LEU A 445 -65.10 -11.42 -17.51
N ARG A 446 -64.72 -11.98 -16.36
CA ARG A 446 -65.20 -11.49 -15.06
C ARG A 446 -64.71 -10.08 -14.72
N GLU A 447 -63.42 -9.79 -14.96
CA GLU A 447 -62.82 -8.50 -14.58
C GLU A 447 -63.04 -7.43 -15.63
N SER A 448 -62.80 -7.75 -16.90
CA SER A 448 -62.82 -6.76 -17.98
C SER A 448 -64.21 -6.55 -18.56
N ARG A 449 -65.08 -7.59 -18.56
CA ARG A 449 -66.42 -7.58 -19.20
C ARG A 449 -67.50 -8.24 -18.32
N PRO A 450 -67.75 -7.70 -17.11
CA PRO A 450 -68.64 -8.32 -16.14
C PRO A 450 -70.04 -8.61 -16.68
N ASP A 451 -70.61 -7.72 -17.51
CA ASP A 451 -71.94 -7.92 -18.10
C ASP A 451 -71.99 -9.16 -19.00
N ALA A 452 -70.97 -9.37 -19.84
CA ALA A 452 -70.86 -10.55 -20.69
C ALA A 452 -70.68 -11.82 -19.85
N TYR A 453 -69.91 -11.73 -18.76
CA TYR A 453 -69.76 -12.85 -17.82
C TYR A 453 -71.07 -13.21 -17.09
N PHE A 454 -71.86 -12.22 -16.67
CA PHE A 454 -73.18 -12.50 -16.07
C PHE A 454 -74.15 -13.14 -17.07
N LEU A 455 -74.15 -12.69 -18.34
CA LEU A 455 -74.94 -13.32 -19.40
C LEU A 455 -74.47 -14.75 -19.70
N LEU A 456 -73.17 -15.01 -19.66
CA LEU A 456 -72.62 -16.37 -19.76
C LEU A 456 -73.17 -17.27 -18.65
N LEU A 457 -73.24 -16.78 -17.42
CA LEU A 457 -73.76 -17.54 -16.30
C LEU A 457 -75.26 -17.85 -16.44
N GLU A 458 -76.04 -16.90 -16.94
CA GLU A 458 -77.50 -17.03 -17.04
C GLU A 458 -77.97 -17.80 -18.27
N THR A 459 -77.32 -17.60 -19.42
CA THR A 459 -77.77 -18.11 -20.73
C THR A 459 -76.80 -19.11 -21.37
N GLY A 460 -75.61 -19.30 -20.80
CA GLY A 460 -74.55 -20.08 -21.41
C GLY A 460 -73.83 -19.38 -22.57
N THR A 461 -74.15 -18.12 -22.88
CA THR A 461 -73.50 -17.36 -23.97
C THR A 461 -72.99 -15.99 -23.51
N ALA A 462 -71.73 -15.68 -23.78
CA ALA A 462 -71.12 -14.36 -23.63
C ALA A 462 -70.79 -13.75 -24.99
N ALA A 463 -71.20 -12.52 -25.24
CA ALA A 463 -70.76 -11.74 -26.40
C ALA A 463 -69.88 -10.57 -25.93
N PHE A 464 -68.73 -10.38 -26.55
CA PHE A 464 -67.85 -9.25 -26.27
C PHE A 464 -67.13 -8.78 -27.54
N SER A 465 -66.88 -7.49 -27.66
CA SER A 465 -66.14 -6.90 -28.77
C SER A 465 -64.74 -6.51 -28.33
N LEU A 466 -63.74 -6.85 -29.17
CA LEU A 466 -62.38 -6.37 -29.02
C LEU A 466 -62.17 -5.22 -29.99
N THR A 467 -61.86 -4.05 -29.43
CA THR A 467 -61.64 -2.82 -30.20
C THR A 467 -60.16 -2.43 -30.18
N ALA A 468 -59.76 -1.44 -31.00
CA ALA A 468 -58.39 -0.94 -30.96
C ALA A 468 -57.99 -0.37 -29.59
N GLY A 469 -58.96 0.07 -28.77
CA GLY A 469 -58.70 0.54 -27.40
C GLY A 469 -58.35 -0.57 -26.40
N ASP A 470 -58.67 -1.81 -26.74
CA ASP A 470 -58.19 -3.00 -26.02
C ASP A 470 -56.75 -3.38 -26.43
N PHE A 471 -56.17 -2.65 -27.38
CA PHE A 471 -54.78 -2.56 -27.84
C PHE A 471 -53.92 -1.56 -27.04
N PRO A 472 -52.63 -1.73 -26.68
CA PRO A 472 -51.76 -0.56 -26.51
C PRO A 472 -51.77 0.30 -27.77
N TYR A 473 -51.88 1.61 -27.61
CA TYR A 473 -52.09 2.55 -28.73
C TYR A 473 -51.00 2.50 -29.81
N GLN A 474 -49.77 2.17 -29.41
CA GLN A 474 -48.61 2.01 -30.28
C GLN A 474 -48.67 0.76 -31.18
N HIS A 475 -49.57 -0.19 -30.90
CA HIS A 475 -49.75 -1.39 -31.71
C HIS A 475 -50.83 -1.15 -32.76
N VAL A 476 -50.45 -1.28 -34.02
CA VAL A 476 -51.33 -1.16 -35.18
C VAL A 476 -51.51 -2.54 -35.79
N ALA A 477 -52.69 -2.77 -36.36
CA ALA A 477 -53.05 -3.99 -37.08
C ALA A 477 -52.67 -5.29 -36.34
N PRO A 478 -53.21 -5.55 -35.13
CA PRO A 478 -52.93 -6.78 -34.42
C PRO A 478 -53.42 -7.99 -35.24
N VAL A 479 -52.59 -9.03 -35.28
CA VAL A 479 -52.86 -10.32 -35.95
C VAL A 479 -52.61 -11.44 -34.96
N THR A 480 -53.60 -12.31 -34.77
CA THR A 480 -53.53 -13.41 -33.80
C THR A 480 -52.52 -14.46 -34.26
N GLN A 481 -51.52 -14.77 -33.43
CA GLN A 481 -50.56 -15.86 -33.65
C GLN A 481 -50.94 -17.11 -32.86
N ARG A 482 -51.41 -16.92 -31.63
CA ARG A 482 -51.89 -17.99 -30.76
C ARG A 482 -53.05 -17.49 -29.91
N ILE A 483 -54.00 -18.36 -29.65
CA ILE A 483 -55.10 -18.10 -28.72
C ILE A 483 -55.09 -19.18 -27.64
N VAL A 484 -55.33 -18.78 -26.40
CA VAL A 484 -55.41 -19.66 -25.25
C VAL A 484 -56.66 -19.32 -24.46
N VAL A 485 -57.50 -20.31 -24.19
CA VAL A 485 -58.66 -20.17 -23.32
C VAL A 485 -58.30 -20.79 -21.98
N PHE A 486 -58.41 -20.03 -20.91
CA PHE A 486 -58.27 -20.50 -19.54
C PHE A 486 -59.63 -20.50 -18.87
N ALA A 487 -59.99 -21.62 -18.24
CA ALA A 487 -61.22 -21.73 -17.48
C ALA A 487 -60.92 -22.08 -16.03
N ILE A 488 -61.41 -21.23 -15.12
CA ILE A 488 -61.20 -21.36 -13.68
C ILE A 488 -62.51 -21.81 -13.05
N ALA A 489 -62.47 -22.91 -12.30
CA ALA A 489 -63.64 -23.42 -11.60
C ALA A 489 -63.98 -22.57 -10.36
N ALA A 490 -65.23 -22.62 -9.89
CA ALA A 490 -65.69 -21.94 -8.68
C ALA A 490 -64.90 -22.32 -7.42
N SER A 491 -64.35 -23.55 -7.39
CA SER A 491 -63.48 -24.06 -6.32
C SER A 491 -62.06 -23.46 -6.32
N GLY A 492 -61.71 -22.64 -7.32
CA GLY A 492 -60.38 -22.04 -7.48
C GLY A 492 -59.37 -22.92 -8.23
N GLY A 493 -59.75 -24.16 -8.59
CA GLY A 493 -58.95 -25.07 -9.41
C GLY A 493 -59.19 -24.95 -10.92
N PRO A 494 -58.46 -25.73 -11.74
CA PRO A 494 -58.70 -25.79 -13.19
C PRO A 494 -60.08 -26.38 -13.50
N ALA A 495 -60.84 -25.76 -14.41
CA ALA A 495 -62.12 -26.29 -14.91
C ALA A 495 -61.88 -27.32 -16.03
N ALA A 496 -61.22 -28.43 -15.67
CA ALA A 496 -60.85 -29.48 -16.62
C ALA A 496 -62.10 -30.15 -17.24
N GLY A 497 -62.07 -30.40 -18.55
CA GLY A 497 -63.15 -31.03 -19.29
C GLY A 497 -64.27 -30.09 -19.76
N LEU A 498 -64.18 -28.78 -19.46
CA LEU A 498 -65.11 -27.79 -20.00
C LEU A 498 -64.96 -27.68 -21.52
N VAL A 499 -66.06 -27.78 -22.26
CA VAL A 499 -66.11 -27.58 -23.71
C VAL A 499 -66.60 -26.18 -24.02
N VAL A 500 -65.78 -25.40 -24.71
CA VAL A 500 -66.03 -24.00 -25.04
C VAL A 500 -66.14 -23.86 -26.56
N ASP A 501 -67.28 -23.36 -27.03
CA ASP A 501 -67.46 -22.93 -28.42
C ASP A 501 -67.13 -21.44 -28.52
N LEU A 502 -66.02 -21.13 -29.17
CA LEU A 502 -65.59 -19.76 -29.41
C LEU A 502 -65.89 -19.40 -30.86
N THR A 503 -66.71 -18.38 -31.08
CA THR A 503 -66.95 -17.79 -32.40
C THR A 503 -66.22 -16.47 -32.49
N GLY A 504 -65.51 -16.25 -33.59
CA GLY A 504 -64.68 -15.06 -33.77
C GLY A 504 -64.63 -14.57 -35.21
N PRO A 505 -63.50 -14.01 -35.65
CA PRO A 505 -63.37 -13.29 -36.92
C PRO A 505 -63.88 -14.08 -38.13
N GLY A 506 -64.87 -13.50 -38.83
CA GLY A 506 -65.54 -14.09 -39.99
C GLY A 506 -66.66 -15.07 -39.66
N GLY A 507 -67.17 -15.09 -38.42
CA GLY A 507 -68.25 -15.98 -37.99
C GLY A 507 -67.83 -17.44 -37.81
N VAL A 508 -66.51 -17.70 -37.77
CA VAL A 508 -65.96 -19.05 -37.61
C VAL A 508 -66.08 -19.46 -36.16
N THR A 509 -66.67 -20.64 -35.91
CA THR A 509 -66.81 -21.23 -34.58
C THR A 509 -65.83 -22.38 -34.41
N ALA A 510 -65.09 -22.38 -33.30
CA ALA A 510 -64.14 -23.41 -32.93
C ALA A 510 -64.52 -23.99 -31.56
N ARG A 511 -64.55 -25.33 -31.46
CA ARG A 511 -64.91 -26.06 -30.24
C ARG A 511 -63.67 -26.60 -29.54
N ALA A 512 -63.36 -26.06 -28.37
CA ALA A 512 -62.17 -26.43 -27.60
C ALA A 512 -62.54 -27.08 -26.26
N THR A 513 -61.83 -28.14 -25.87
CA THR A 513 -61.99 -28.77 -24.54
C THR A 513 -60.82 -28.41 -23.65
N VAL A 514 -61.10 -27.89 -22.45
CA VAL A 514 -60.11 -27.45 -21.48
C VAL A 514 -59.36 -28.65 -20.87
N GLY A 515 -58.03 -28.58 -20.87
CA GLY A 515 -57.14 -29.63 -20.34
C GLY A 515 -57.13 -29.73 -18.82
N ALA A 516 -56.37 -30.70 -18.30
CA ALA A 516 -56.22 -30.95 -16.86
C ALA A 516 -55.55 -29.79 -16.10
N ASP A 517 -54.81 -28.94 -16.81
CA ASP A 517 -54.15 -27.73 -16.32
C ASP A 517 -55.07 -26.50 -16.31
N GLY A 518 -56.31 -26.62 -16.82
CA GLY A 518 -57.29 -25.53 -16.88
C GLY A 518 -57.13 -24.62 -18.09
N SER A 519 -56.33 -25.02 -19.08
CA SER A 519 -56.11 -24.25 -20.31
C SER A 519 -56.33 -25.09 -21.56
N VAL A 520 -56.63 -24.42 -22.68
CA VAL A 520 -56.59 -25.00 -24.02
C VAL A 520 -56.05 -23.95 -24.98
N SER A 521 -55.05 -24.31 -25.78
CA SER A 521 -54.41 -23.39 -26.72
C SER A 521 -54.57 -23.82 -28.17
N SER A 522 -54.43 -22.87 -29.09
CA SER A 522 -54.14 -23.17 -30.49
C SER A 522 -52.74 -23.78 -30.65
N GLY A 523 -52.56 -24.59 -31.68
CA GLY A 523 -51.41 -25.50 -31.86
C GLY A 523 -51.77 -26.96 -31.54
N ALA A 524 -51.08 -27.90 -32.20
CA ALA A 524 -51.28 -29.36 -32.09
C ALA A 524 -52.62 -29.90 -32.66
N GLY A 525 -53.17 -29.28 -33.71
CA GLY A 525 -54.39 -29.75 -34.39
C GLY A 525 -55.69 -29.34 -33.69
N SER A 526 -55.62 -28.33 -32.83
CA SER A 526 -56.77 -27.74 -32.14
C SER A 526 -57.67 -26.99 -33.13
N THR A 527 -58.99 -27.03 -32.93
CA THR A 527 -59.93 -26.25 -33.76
C THR A 527 -59.73 -24.74 -33.60
N LEU A 528 -59.05 -24.30 -32.54
CA LEU A 528 -58.70 -22.90 -32.29
C LEU A 528 -57.70 -22.34 -33.33
N ASP A 529 -57.04 -23.19 -34.11
CA ASP A 529 -56.15 -22.79 -35.21
C ASP A 529 -56.89 -21.96 -36.28
N ALA A 530 -58.22 -22.05 -36.33
CA ALA A 530 -59.08 -21.26 -37.23
C ALA A 530 -59.02 -19.73 -37.01
N PHE A 531 -58.43 -19.29 -35.90
CA PHE A 531 -58.24 -17.87 -35.56
C PHE A 531 -56.82 -17.35 -35.81
N ILE A 532 -55.85 -18.24 -36.08
CA ILE A 532 -54.47 -17.83 -36.37
C ILE A 532 -54.44 -17.07 -37.71
N GLY A 533 -53.66 -15.98 -37.75
CA GLY A 533 -53.51 -15.11 -38.92
C GLY A 533 -54.66 -14.12 -39.15
N LYS A 534 -55.70 -14.13 -38.30
CA LYS A 534 -56.82 -13.18 -38.38
C LYS A 534 -56.68 -12.04 -37.38
N THR A 535 -57.27 -10.90 -37.71
CA THR A 535 -57.33 -9.77 -36.78
C THR A 535 -58.27 -10.09 -35.62
N PRO A 536 -57.88 -9.83 -34.36
CA PRO A 536 -58.73 -10.05 -33.20
C PRO A 536 -59.77 -8.93 -33.03
N LEU A 537 -59.70 -7.85 -33.82
CA LEU A 537 -60.56 -6.66 -33.74
C LEU A 537 -61.97 -6.92 -34.30
N THR A 538 -62.70 -7.83 -33.67
CA THR A 538 -64.06 -8.21 -34.06
C THR A 538 -64.93 -8.44 -32.83
N ASP A 539 -66.20 -8.72 -33.09
CA ASP A 539 -67.07 -9.31 -32.08
C ASP A 539 -66.70 -10.79 -31.90
N TRP A 540 -66.68 -11.21 -30.64
CA TRP A 540 -66.41 -12.57 -30.21
C TRP A 540 -67.61 -13.06 -29.39
N THR A 541 -67.98 -14.33 -29.59
CA THR A 541 -68.98 -14.98 -28.75
C THR A 541 -68.44 -16.28 -28.19
N VAL A 542 -68.62 -16.46 -26.89
CA VAL A 542 -68.32 -17.70 -26.17
C VAL A 542 -69.64 -18.37 -25.84
N THR A 543 -69.82 -19.60 -26.28
CA THR A 543 -71.01 -20.40 -26.01
C THR A 543 -70.61 -21.70 -25.28
N LEU A 544 -71.32 -22.01 -24.21
CA LEU A 544 -71.21 -23.25 -23.46
C LEU A 544 -72.49 -24.04 -23.72
N ASP A 545 -72.38 -25.16 -24.43
CA ASP A 545 -73.54 -26.00 -24.73
C ASP A 545 -73.95 -26.79 -23.47
N PRO A 546 -75.18 -26.61 -22.94
CA PRO A 546 -75.66 -27.35 -21.78
C PRO A 546 -75.69 -28.88 -21.99
N ALA A 547 -75.90 -29.36 -23.22
CA ALA A 547 -75.94 -30.79 -23.51
C ALA A 547 -74.56 -31.46 -23.40
N VAL A 548 -73.49 -30.70 -23.64
CA VAL A 548 -72.10 -31.20 -23.60
C VAL A 548 -71.49 -30.97 -22.22
N ASN A 549 -71.81 -29.83 -21.59
CA ASN A 549 -71.21 -29.39 -20.32
C ASN A 549 -72.08 -29.71 -19.10
N THR A 550 -72.75 -30.85 -19.06
CA THR A 550 -73.71 -31.21 -17.98
C THR A 550 -73.15 -31.09 -16.55
N ALA A 551 -71.84 -31.26 -16.35
CA ALA A 551 -71.18 -31.09 -15.05
C ALA A 551 -71.04 -29.61 -14.60
N PHE A 552 -71.16 -28.66 -15.52
CA PHE A 552 -71.03 -27.22 -15.29
C PHE A 552 -72.36 -26.48 -15.45
N PHE A 553 -73.49 -27.19 -15.55
CA PHE A 553 -74.83 -26.61 -15.62
C PHE A 553 -75.70 -27.17 -14.50
N VAL A 554 -76.48 -26.30 -13.85
CA VAL A 554 -77.47 -26.68 -12.83
C VAL A 554 -78.82 -26.07 -13.22
N GLU A 555 -79.88 -26.83 -13.01
CA GLU A 555 -81.24 -26.37 -13.23
C GLU A 555 -81.69 -25.52 -12.04
N GLU A 556 -81.95 -24.23 -12.25
CA GLU A 556 -82.26 -23.30 -11.15
C GLU A 556 -83.44 -22.36 -11.51
N PRO A 557 -84.57 -22.41 -10.76
CA PRO A 557 -84.87 -23.37 -9.68
C PRO A 557 -85.10 -24.79 -10.21
N ALA A 558 -84.84 -25.79 -9.37
CA ALA A 558 -84.95 -27.21 -9.75
C ALA A 558 -86.36 -27.55 -10.28
N GLY A 559 -86.46 -28.11 -11.48
CA GLY A 559 -87.72 -28.44 -12.16
C GLY A 559 -88.28 -27.36 -13.10
N SER A 560 -87.55 -26.27 -13.34
CA SER A 560 -87.94 -25.18 -14.25
C SER A 560 -87.57 -25.39 -15.73
N GLY A 561 -86.71 -26.37 -16.03
CA GLY A 561 -86.11 -26.57 -17.35
C GLY A 561 -85.04 -25.54 -17.74
N VAL A 562 -84.78 -24.53 -16.89
CA VAL A 562 -83.78 -23.48 -17.16
C VAL A 562 -82.43 -23.90 -16.60
N GLN A 563 -81.49 -24.22 -17.48
CA GLN A 563 -80.12 -24.55 -17.10
C GLN A 563 -79.26 -23.30 -17.02
N ARG A 564 -78.63 -23.09 -15.87
CA ARG A 564 -77.67 -22.02 -15.62
C ARG A 564 -76.28 -22.59 -15.45
N VAL A 565 -75.27 -21.86 -15.90
CA VAL A 565 -73.88 -22.28 -15.71
C VAL A 565 -73.55 -22.16 -14.23
N SER A 566 -73.08 -23.27 -13.63
CA SER A 566 -72.61 -23.33 -12.27
C SER A 566 -71.20 -23.88 -12.24
N GLY A 567 -70.37 -23.40 -11.31
CA GLY A 567 -69.02 -23.94 -11.14
C GLY A 567 -67.94 -23.32 -12.02
N ILE A 568 -68.22 -22.27 -12.80
CA ILE A 568 -67.21 -21.47 -13.52
C ILE A 568 -67.03 -20.11 -12.83
N ARG A 569 -65.82 -19.86 -12.32
CA ARG A 569 -65.46 -18.60 -11.66
C ARG A 569 -65.06 -17.51 -12.65
N ASP A 570 -64.27 -17.87 -13.65
CA ASP A 570 -63.82 -16.93 -14.68
C ASP A 570 -63.41 -17.70 -15.94
N LEU A 571 -63.52 -17.04 -17.08
CA LEU A 571 -63.05 -17.53 -18.36
C LEU A 571 -62.19 -16.42 -18.97
N LEU A 572 -60.91 -16.74 -19.17
CA LEU A 572 -59.93 -15.80 -19.71
C LEU A 572 -59.56 -16.21 -21.12
N ILE A 573 -59.46 -15.22 -22.00
CA ILE A 573 -59.03 -15.39 -23.38
C ILE A 573 -57.68 -14.70 -23.53
N GLY A 574 -56.62 -15.50 -23.59
CA GLY A 574 -55.26 -15.08 -23.92
C GLY A 574 -55.06 -15.05 -25.42
N LEU A 575 -54.52 -13.95 -25.92
CA LEU A 575 -54.15 -13.74 -27.31
C LEU A 575 -52.67 -13.40 -27.38
N ASP A 576 -51.88 -14.25 -28.03
CA ASP A 576 -50.57 -13.87 -28.54
C ASP A 576 -50.81 -13.29 -29.94
N TYR A 577 -50.44 -12.03 -30.13
CA TYR A 577 -50.65 -11.32 -31.38
C TYR A 577 -49.36 -10.67 -31.85
N SER A 578 -49.13 -10.71 -33.17
CA SER A 578 -48.17 -9.79 -33.81
C SER A 578 -48.82 -8.44 -34.03
N TYR A 579 -48.01 -7.39 -33.99
CA TYR A 579 -48.43 -6.04 -34.28
C TYR A 579 -47.37 -5.31 -35.09
N THR A 580 -47.78 -4.29 -35.84
CA THR A 580 -46.87 -3.27 -36.36
C THR A 580 -46.79 -2.12 -35.37
N VAL A 581 -45.59 -1.62 -35.13
CA VAL A 581 -45.38 -0.44 -34.29
C VAL A 581 -45.84 0.79 -35.08
N ARG A 582 -46.56 1.70 -34.42
CA ARG A 582 -46.93 2.98 -34.98
C ARG A 582 -45.67 3.84 -35.18
N THR A 583 -45.28 4.12 -36.42
CA THR A 583 -44.05 4.87 -36.77
C THR A 583 -44.29 6.34 -37.16
N GLY A 584 -45.35 6.98 -36.66
CA GLY A 584 -45.69 8.39 -36.95
C GLY A 584 -47.11 8.74 -36.47
N ALA A 585 -47.42 10.05 -36.41
CA ALA A 585 -48.68 10.61 -35.92
C ALA A 585 -49.92 10.10 -36.66
#